data_AF-A0A941UWG6-F1
#
_entry.id   AF-A0A941UWG6-F1
#
_cell.length_a   1.000
_cell.length_b   1.000
_cell.length_c   1.000
_cell.angle_alpha   90.00
_cell.angle_beta   90.00
_cell.angle_gamma   90.00
#
_symmetry.space_group_name_H-M   'P 1'
#
loop_
_entity.id
_entity.type
_entity.pdbx_description
1 polymer ?
#
loop_
_entity_poly.entity_id
_entity_poly.type
_entity_poly.pdbx_seq_one_letter_code
_entity_poly.pdbx_strand_id
1 'polypeptide(L)' 'MLGVIGGMGPAATADFFAKLVEETPASCDEEHIPTLIVSDPRLPGRPAAILDHG' A
#
# COMPACT_ATOMS: atom_id res chain seq x y z
N MET A 1 -0.04 7.47 12.72
CA MET A 1 0.76 7.31 11.49
C MET A 1 0.57 5.90 10.97
N LEU A 2 0.19 5.74 9.71
CA LEU A 2 -0.04 4.45 9.04
C LEU A 2 1.19 4.06 8.22
N GLY A 3 1.63 2.81 8.32
CA GLY A 3 2.69 2.24 7.49
C GLY A 3 2.11 1.26 6.48
N VAL A 4 2.46 1.40 5.21
CA VAL A 4 2.01 0.53 4.11
C VAL A 4 3.22 -0.09 3.43
N ILE A 5 3.32 -1.42 3.44
CA ILE A 5 4.31 -2.17 2.67
C ILE A 5 3.60 -2.76 1.44
N GLY A 6 3.75 -2.07 0.32
CA GLY A 6 3.17 -2.40 -0.97
C GLY A 6 4.22 -2.91 -1.96
N GLY A 7 3.98 -2.65 -3.25
CA GLY A 7 4.84 -3.11 -4.35
C GLY A 7 4.46 -4.46 -4.95
N MET A 8 3.42 -5.11 -4.42
CA MET A 8 3.00 -6.48 -4.82
C MET A 8 1.55 -6.53 -5.33
N GLY A 9 1.11 -5.70 -6.27
CA GLY A 9 1.89 -4.86 -7.21
C GLY A 9 1.86 -3.35 -6.95
N PRO A 10 2.70 -2.56 -7.65
CA PRO A 10 2.77 -1.11 -7.47
C PRO A 10 1.45 -0.39 -7.77
N ALA A 11 0.74 -0.81 -8.82
CA ALA A 11 -0.56 -0.22 -9.19
C ALA A 11 -1.60 -0.39 -8.07
N ALA A 12 -1.63 -1.56 -7.42
CA ALA A 12 -2.52 -1.80 -6.28
C ALA A 12 -2.14 -0.94 -5.07
N THR A 13 -0.85 -0.60 -4.91
CA THR A 13 -0.40 0.28 -3.83
C THR A 13 -0.83 1.73 -4.07
N ALA A 14 -0.78 2.19 -5.32
CA ALA A 14 -1.29 3.51 -5.70
C ALA A 14 -2.82 3.60 -5.54
N ASP A 15 -3.55 2.58 -6.00
CA ASP A 15 -5.00 2.47 -5.83
C ASP A 15 -5.41 2.45 -4.36
N PHE A 16 -4.66 1.73 -3.51
CA PHE A 16 -4.88 1.76 -2.06
C PHE A 16 -4.72 3.17 -1.49
N PHE A 17 -3.68 3.91 -1.88
CA PHE A 17 -3.46 5.25 -1.36
C PHE A 17 -4.55 6.23 -1.81
N ALA A 18 -5.00 6.13 -3.07
CA ALA A 18 -6.12 6.93 -3.56
C ALA A 18 -7.39 6.68 -2.73
N LYS A 19 -7.75 5.41 -2.51
CA LYS A 19 -8.90 5.03 -1.68
C LYS A 19 -8.74 5.47 -0.23
N LEU A 20 -7.53 5.38 0.33
CA LEU A 20 -7.27 5.86 1.68
C LEU A 20 -7.57 7.35 1.81
N VAL A 21 -7.17 8.16 0.82
CA VAL A 21 -7.46 9.60 0.79
C VAL A 21 -8.95 9.86 0.63
N GLU A 22 -9.61 9.19 -0.34
CA GLU A 22 -11.04 9.37 -0.65
C GLU A 22 -11.96 8.96 0.52
N GLU A 23 -11.63 7.89 1.22
CA GLU A 23 -12.45 7.34 2.30
C GLU A 23 -12.08 7.90 3.69
N THR A 24 -11.04 8.74 3.79
CA THR A 24 -10.73 9.43 5.05
C THR A 24 -11.63 10.65 5.18
N PRO A 25 -12.49 10.75 6.22
CA PRO A 25 -13.27 11.95 6.46
C PRO A 25 -12.33 13.08 6.90
N ALA A 26 -11.98 13.96 5.98
CA ALA A 26 -11.12 15.11 6.18
C ALA A 26 -11.71 16.32 5.48
N SER A 27 -11.68 17.47 6.15
CA SER A 27 -12.14 18.76 5.63
C SER A 27 -10.98 19.64 5.10
N CYS A 28 -9.74 19.28 5.45
CA CYS A 28 -8.51 19.87 4.93
C CYS A 28 -7.36 18.85 4.92
N ASP A 29 -6.24 19.21 4.28
CA ASP A 29 -5.11 18.29 4.03
C ASP A 29 -4.47 17.76 5.34
N GLU A 30 -4.39 18.60 6.37
CA GLU A 30 -3.79 18.25 7.66
C GLU A 30 -4.60 17.24 8.48
N GLU A 31 -5.88 17.03 8.13
CA GLU A 31 -6.76 16.05 8.78
C GLU A 31 -6.60 14.65 8.21
N HIS A 32 -5.91 14.48 7.08
CA HIS A 32 -5.62 13.16 6.53
C HIS A 32 -4.68 12.35 7.42
N ILE A 33 -4.80 11.02 7.33
CA ILE A 33 -3.98 10.09 8.10
C ILE A 33 -2.51 10.22 7.65
N PRO A 34 -1.56 10.59 8.54
CA PRO A 34 -0.15 10.63 8.19
C PRO A 34 0.32 9.23 7.78
N THR A 35 0.81 9.08 6.55
CA THR A 35 1.06 7.76 5.95
C THR A 35 2.46 7.66 5.36
N LEU A 36 3.16 6.56 5.66
CA LEU A 36 4.42 6.18 5.02
C LEU A 36 4.18 4.94 4.15
N ILE A 37 4.47 5.05 2.85
CA ILE A 37 4.29 3.95 1.90
C ILE A 37 5.66 3.51 1.37
N VAL A 38 5.96 2.24 1.53
CA VAL A 38 7.06 1.56 0.86
C VAL A 38 6.47 0.75 -0.30
N SER A 39 6.74 1.16 -1.54
CA SER A 39 6.36 0.42 -2.74
C SER A 39 7.60 -0.23 -3.34
N ASP A 40 7.87 -1.48 -2.96
CA ASP A 40 9.03 -2.23 -3.45
C ASP A 40 8.60 -3.42 -4.33
N PRO A 41 8.62 -3.29 -5.68
CA PRO A 41 8.28 -4.38 -6.58
C PRO A 41 9.33 -5.49 -6.64
N ARG A 42 10.49 -5.32 -6.01
CA ARG A 42 11.54 -6.36 -5.95
C ARG A 42 11.22 -7.40 -4.88
N LEU A 43 10.24 -7.16 -4.02
CA LEU A 43 9.74 -8.15 -3.08
C LEU A 43 9.27 -9.39 -3.86
N PRO A 44 9.79 -10.59 -3.53
CA PRO A 44 9.52 -11.78 -4.31
C PRO A 44 8.02 -12.08 -4.37
N GLY A 45 7.58 -12.53 -5.55
CA GLY A 45 6.18 -12.86 -5.79
C GLY A 45 5.71 -13.98 -4.85
N ARG A 46 4.69 -13.68 -4.03
CA ARG A 46 4.08 -14.62 -3.08
C ARG A 46 3.58 -15.93 -3.69
N PRO A 47 3.03 -15.97 -4.93
CA PRO A 47 2.55 -17.22 -5.51
C PRO A 47 3.67 -18.25 -5.72
N ALA A 48 4.86 -17.80 -6.14
CA ALA A 48 6.00 -18.69 -6.32
C ALA A 48 6.49 -19.26 -4.99
N ALA A 49 6.56 -18.45 -3.93
CA ALA A 49 6.93 -18.92 -2.59
C ALA A 49 5.95 -19.94 -2.01
N ILE A 50 4.65 -19.82 -2.29
CA ILE A 50 3.63 -20.76 -1.80
C ILE A 50 3.62 -22.06 -2.63
N LEU A 51 3.86 -21.97 -3.93
CA LEU A 51 3.82 -23.12 -4.85
C LEU A 51 5.12 -23.95 -4.83
N ASP A 52 6.24 -23.39 -4.36
CA ASP A 52 7.54 -24.07 -4.26
C ASP A 52 7.83 -24.65 -2.87
N HIS A 53 6.78 -24.98 -2.10
CA HIS A 53 6.83 -25.57 -0.76
C HIS A 53 7.42 -24.74 0.39
N GLY A 54 7.73 -23.46 0.16
CA GLY A 54 8.21 -22.52 1.18
C GLY A 54 9.72 -22.39 1.22
#